data_AF-A0A3C0XIB6-F1
#
_entry.id   AF-A0A3C0XIB6-F1
#
_cell.length_a   1.000
_cell.length_b   1.000
_cell.length_c   1.000
_cell.angle_alpha   90.00
_cell.angle_beta   90.00
_cell.angle_gamma   90.00
#
_symmetry.space_group_name_H-M   'P 1'
#
loop_
_entity.id
_entity.type
_entity.pdbx_description
1 polymer ?
#
loop_
_entity_poly.entity_id
_entity_poly.type
_entity_poly.pdbx_seq_one_letter_code
_entity_poly.pdbx_strand_id
1 'polypeptide(L)'
;MWTRPTTRTSCSSSATPSVGSRSTGRASRRPLRTPPCRPDVRRREFLVALAGAALAACAAPAVATAPAPTANALLAMPLHGMWPGRYAQAPQAVREAYAFAVDHKAQLRHIPCFCGCGPGHRDNWDCFVKEETAPDTFILDPHGFACGTCVGVALDTKAMLASGMSLKEIRAAIDAKWMEMGPSASTPYPDE
;
A
#
# COMPACT_ATOMS: atom_id res chain seq x y z
N MET A 1 28.87 -52.45 -7.21
CA MET A 1 28.50 -53.67 -6.45
C MET A 1 28.85 -53.44 -4.99
N TRP A 2 28.24 -54.16 -4.06
CA TRP A 2 28.13 -53.93 -2.60
C TRP A 2 26.77 -53.35 -2.21
N THR A 3 26.02 -54.22 -1.54
CA THR A 3 24.58 -54.18 -1.26
C THR A 3 24.34 -54.18 0.26
N ARG A 4 23.34 -53.38 0.69
CA ARG A 4 22.44 -53.55 1.87
C ARG A 4 23.08 -53.49 3.29
N PRO A 5 22.30 -53.23 4.38
CA PRO A 5 20.84 -53.29 4.50
C PRO A 5 20.11 -52.10 5.16
N THR A 6 18.81 -52.15 4.96
CA THR A 6 17.69 -51.39 5.54
C THR A 6 17.52 -51.59 7.05
N THR A 7 17.15 -50.52 7.76
CA THR A 7 16.28 -50.60 8.95
C THR A 7 15.20 -49.53 8.91
N ARG A 8 13.99 -49.98 9.25
CA ARG A 8 12.70 -49.30 9.23
C ARG A 8 12.35 -48.99 10.69
N THR A 9 12.00 -47.75 11.01
CA THR A 9 11.35 -47.44 12.29
C THR A 9 10.18 -46.49 12.01
N SER A 10 8.97 -47.00 12.18
CA SER A 10 7.73 -46.22 12.19
C SER A 10 7.40 -45.81 13.62
N CYS A 11 7.08 -44.54 13.84
CA CYS A 11 6.38 -44.10 15.05
C CYS A 11 4.98 -43.62 14.66
N SER A 12 3.98 -44.41 15.04
CA SER A 12 2.58 -44.05 15.03
C SER A 12 2.30 -43.06 16.15
N SER A 13 1.50 -42.02 15.90
CA SER A 13 0.94 -41.16 16.95
C SER A 13 -0.56 -41.06 16.73
N SER A 14 -1.30 -41.62 17.68
CA SER A 14 -2.76 -41.59 17.77
C SER A 14 -3.20 -40.24 18.33
N ALA A 15 -4.00 -39.49 17.58
CA ALA A 15 -4.67 -38.28 18.07
C ALA A 15 -6.10 -38.62 18.50
N THR A 16 -6.43 -38.29 19.75
CA THR A 16 -7.80 -38.25 20.28
C THR A 16 -8.47 -36.94 19.87
N PRO A 17 -9.75 -36.95 19.48
CA PRO A 17 -10.55 -35.73 19.47
C PRO A 17 -11.46 -35.66 20.70
N SER A 18 -11.39 -34.52 21.38
CA SER A 18 -12.27 -34.10 22.46
C SER A 18 -13.17 -32.96 21.97
N VAL A 19 -14.29 -32.83 22.67
CA VAL A 19 -15.22 -31.69 22.73
C VAL A 19 -16.34 -31.67 21.69
N GLY A 20 -17.49 -32.18 22.12
CA GLY A 20 -18.78 -31.62 21.74
C GLY A 20 -19.18 -30.52 22.72
N SER A 21 -19.86 -29.48 22.23
CA SER A 21 -21.00 -28.88 22.92
C SER A 21 -21.88 -28.14 21.90
N ARG A 22 -23.18 -28.48 21.91
CA ARG A 22 -24.25 -27.66 21.35
C ARG A 22 -24.78 -26.79 22.48
N SER A 23 -25.18 -25.55 22.18
CA SER A 23 -26.59 -25.11 22.22
C SER A 23 -26.71 -23.59 22.37
N THR A 24 -27.46 -23.03 21.42
CA THR A 24 -28.48 -21.98 21.54
C THR A 24 -28.54 -21.13 22.81
N GLY A 25 -28.47 -19.80 22.66
CA GLY A 25 -28.72 -18.88 23.76
C GLY A 25 -29.01 -17.44 23.35
N ARG A 26 -30.28 -17.19 23.01
CA ARG A 26 -31.08 -16.02 23.46
C ARG A 26 -30.65 -14.61 22.99
N ALA A 27 -31.45 -14.11 22.04
CA ALA A 27 -31.69 -12.70 21.79
C ALA A 27 -32.11 -11.95 23.07
N SER A 28 -31.52 -10.78 23.32
CA SER A 28 -32.02 -9.81 24.29
C SER A 28 -32.03 -8.41 23.69
N ARG A 29 -33.19 -7.79 23.85
CA ARG A 29 -33.68 -6.58 23.18
C ARG A 29 -32.96 -5.35 23.72
N ARG A 30 -32.42 -4.52 22.82
CA ARG A 30 -31.99 -3.16 23.14
C ARG A 30 -33.23 -2.26 23.29
N PRO A 31 -33.43 -1.56 24.42
CA PRO A 31 -34.47 -0.55 24.52
C PRO A 31 -34.06 0.70 23.73
N LEU A 32 -34.93 1.13 22.83
CA LEU A 32 -34.92 2.44 22.20
C LEU A 32 -35.06 3.51 23.30
N ARG A 33 -34.05 4.36 23.46
CA ARG A 33 -34.14 5.58 24.26
C ARG A 33 -34.15 6.80 23.34
N THR A 34 -35.13 7.63 23.65
CA THR A 34 -35.66 8.80 22.97
C THR A 34 -34.67 9.98 22.86
N PRO A 35 -34.84 10.87 21.85
CA PRO A 35 -34.06 12.09 21.76
C PRO A 35 -34.59 13.16 22.73
N PRO A 36 -33.72 13.94 23.42
CA PRO A 36 -34.16 15.12 24.16
C PRO A 36 -34.45 16.31 23.25
N CYS A 37 -35.49 17.05 23.63
CA CYS A 37 -36.08 18.23 23.00
C CYS A 37 -35.05 19.31 22.61
N ARG A 38 -35.22 19.84 21.39
CA ARG A 38 -34.62 21.10 20.95
C ARG A 38 -35.34 22.27 21.63
N PRO A 39 -34.64 23.29 22.15
CA PRO A 39 -35.29 24.51 22.62
C PRO A 39 -35.81 25.35 21.46
N ASP A 40 -37.03 25.84 21.67
CA ASP A 40 -37.83 26.73 20.84
C ASP A 40 -37.14 28.11 20.73
N VAL A 41 -36.57 28.42 19.56
CA VAL A 41 -35.98 29.75 19.33
C VAL A 41 -37.06 30.66 18.77
N ARG A 42 -37.55 31.54 19.66
CA ARG A 42 -38.57 32.54 19.41
C ARG A 42 -38.29 33.34 18.14
N ARG A 43 -39.22 33.22 17.19
CA ARG A 43 -39.46 34.17 16.10
C ARG A 43 -39.70 35.57 16.69
N ARG A 44 -38.78 36.51 16.44
CA ARG A 44 -39.05 37.94 16.51
C ARG A 44 -38.68 38.52 15.16
N GLU A 45 -39.71 38.81 14.38
CA GLU A 45 -39.58 39.46 13.10
C GLU A 45 -39.56 40.99 13.27
N PHE A 46 -38.84 41.62 12.35
CA PHE A 46 -38.95 43.00 11.83
C PHE A 46 -38.63 44.16 12.79
N LEU A 47 -38.05 45.30 12.40
CA LEU A 47 -37.42 45.86 11.18
C LEU A 47 -36.90 47.22 11.65
N VAL A 48 -35.64 47.58 11.43
CA VAL A 48 -35.26 49.00 11.25
C VAL A 48 -34.09 49.05 10.27
N ALA A 49 -34.33 49.73 9.16
CA ALA A 49 -33.37 50.05 8.10
C ALA A 49 -32.25 50.94 8.62
N LEU A 50 -31.08 50.94 7.96
CA LEU A 50 -30.50 52.13 7.34
C LEU A 50 -29.19 51.80 6.61
N ALA A 51 -29.03 52.51 5.50
CA ALA A 51 -27.99 52.44 4.49
C ALA A 51 -26.55 52.53 5.04
N GLY A 52 -25.61 51.87 4.34
CA GLY A 52 -24.19 52.06 4.58
C GLY A 52 -23.29 51.33 3.58
N ALA A 53 -22.86 52.06 2.56
CA ALA A 53 -21.69 51.84 1.70
C ALA A 53 -21.43 50.43 1.14
N ALA A 54 -21.80 50.21 -0.12
CA ALA A 54 -21.26 49.14 -0.94
C ALA A 54 -19.79 49.45 -1.30
N LEU A 55 -18.86 49.01 -0.45
CA LEU A 55 -17.46 48.80 -0.86
C LEU A 55 -17.41 47.45 -1.57
N ALA A 56 -17.37 47.49 -2.90
CA ALA A 56 -17.06 46.33 -3.72
C ALA A 56 -15.59 45.93 -3.48
N ALA A 57 -15.35 45.17 -2.41
CA ALA A 57 -14.08 44.51 -2.18
C ALA A 57 -13.96 43.38 -3.19
N CYS A 58 -13.08 43.52 -4.17
CA CYS A 58 -12.63 42.44 -5.04
C CYS A 58 -11.89 41.40 -4.18
N ALA A 59 -12.64 40.50 -3.54
CA ALA A 59 -12.08 39.31 -2.92
C ALA A 59 -11.64 38.37 -4.04
N ALA A 60 -10.34 38.39 -4.38
CA ALA A 60 -9.75 37.31 -5.14
C ALA A 60 -9.98 36.00 -4.38
N PRO A 61 -10.38 34.90 -5.04
CA PRO A 61 -10.48 33.61 -4.36
C PRO A 61 -9.09 33.27 -3.81
N ALA A 62 -9.01 33.08 -2.49
CA ALA A 62 -7.83 32.53 -1.86
C ALA A 62 -7.64 31.12 -2.42
N VAL A 63 -6.75 31.01 -3.40
CA VAL A 63 -6.21 29.72 -3.84
C VAL A 63 -5.58 29.13 -2.58
N ALA A 64 -6.16 28.05 -2.07
CA ALA A 64 -5.57 27.29 -0.99
C ALA A 64 -4.22 26.76 -1.47
N THR A 65 -3.15 27.45 -1.13
CA THR A 65 -1.79 26.99 -1.36
C THR A 65 -1.62 25.71 -0.55
N ALA A 66 -1.42 24.58 -1.24
CA ALA A 66 -1.09 23.32 -0.58
C ALA A 66 0.13 23.54 0.33
N PRO A 67 0.15 22.97 1.55
CA PRO A 67 1.28 23.13 2.45
C PRO A 67 2.55 22.60 1.76
N ALA A 68 3.65 23.35 1.89
CA ALA A 68 4.94 22.94 1.36
C ALA A 68 5.35 21.57 1.93
N PRO A 69 5.91 20.66 1.12
CA PRO A 69 6.38 19.37 1.60
C PRO A 69 7.42 19.59 2.71
N THR A 70 7.24 18.90 3.83
CA THR A 70 8.16 18.98 4.98
C THR A 70 9.54 18.51 4.53
N ALA A 71 10.61 19.14 5.04
CA ALA A 71 12.01 18.89 4.67
C ALA A 71 12.52 17.44 4.89
N ASN A 72 11.68 16.55 5.42
CA ASN A 72 11.94 15.11 5.59
C ASN A 72 11.19 14.23 4.58
N ALA A 73 10.45 14.81 3.64
CA ALA A 73 9.82 14.08 2.57
C ALA A 73 10.90 13.55 1.62
N LEU A 74 10.94 12.23 1.39
CA LEU A 74 11.73 11.62 0.31
C LEU A 74 11.08 11.96 -1.05
N LEU A 75 10.92 13.25 -1.33
CA LEU A 75 10.28 13.78 -2.51
C LEU A 75 11.16 13.50 -3.73
N ALA A 76 10.56 12.93 -4.78
CA ALA A 76 11.17 12.69 -6.07
C ALA A 76 10.30 13.27 -7.19
N MET A 77 10.93 13.92 -8.16
CA MET A 77 10.34 14.37 -9.42
C MET A 77 11.25 13.95 -10.58
N PRO A 78 11.16 12.67 -11.01
CA PRO A 78 12.08 12.06 -11.98
C PRO A 78 12.21 12.80 -13.30
N LEU A 79 11.13 13.32 -13.90
CA LEU A 79 11.21 14.07 -15.17
C LEU A 79 11.95 15.41 -15.03
N HIS A 80 12.02 15.94 -13.81
CA HIS A 80 12.78 17.14 -13.48
C HIS A 80 14.20 16.81 -12.98
N GLY A 81 14.61 15.55 -13.02
CA GLY A 81 15.90 15.08 -12.53
C GLY A 81 16.07 15.19 -11.00
N MET A 82 14.98 15.43 -10.27
CA MET A 82 15.04 15.64 -8.82
C MET A 82 14.83 14.34 -8.08
N TRP A 83 15.85 13.95 -7.31
CA TRP A 83 15.82 12.78 -6.44
C TRP A 83 16.34 13.16 -5.05
N PRO A 84 15.81 12.55 -3.97
CA PRO A 84 16.27 12.85 -2.62
C PRO A 84 17.70 12.36 -2.39
N GLY A 85 18.44 12.98 -1.49
CA GLY A 85 19.84 12.62 -1.22
C GLY A 85 20.05 11.14 -0.85
N ARG A 86 19.10 10.54 -0.13
CA ARG A 86 19.12 9.10 0.20
C ARG A 86 19.07 8.21 -1.05
N TYR A 87 18.33 8.62 -2.08
CA TYR A 87 18.35 7.95 -3.38
C TYR A 87 19.73 8.06 -4.02
N ALA A 88 20.29 9.27 -4.12
CA ALA A 88 21.58 9.49 -4.78
C ALA A 88 22.73 8.69 -4.14
N GLN A 89 22.68 8.45 -2.83
CA GLN A 89 23.69 7.70 -2.06
C GLN A 89 23.43 6.19 -1.99
N ALA A 90 22.26 5.72 -2.47
CA ALA A 90 21.92 4.30 -2.40
C ALA A 90 22.76 3.46 -3.38
N PRO A 91 22.95 2.16 -3.08
CA PRO A 91 23.56 1.22 -4.01
C PRO A 91 22.89 1.26 -5.38
N GLN A 92 23.63 0.99 -6.45
CA GLN A 92 23.13 1.07 -7.82
C GLN A 92 21.83 0.26 -8.01
N ALA A 93 21.79 -0.99 -7.56
CA ALA A 93 20.61 -1.85 -7.68
C ALA A 93 19.37 -1.24 -7.00
N VAL A 94 19.55 -0.57 -5.86
CA VAL A 94 18.47 0.12 -5.14
C VAL A 94 17.99 1.32 -5.96
N ARG A 95 18.90 2.16 -6.46
CA ARG A 95 18.55 3.31 -7.32
C ARG A 95 17.79 2.87 -8.58
N GLU A 96 18.23 1.79 -9.20
CA GLU A 96 17.57 1.21 -10.36
C GLU A 96 16.17 0.69 -10.04
N ALA A 97 15.98 0.04 -8.89
CA ALA A 97 14.67 -0.44 -8.47
C ALA A 97 13.70 0.72 -8.19
N TYR A 98 14.15 1.79 -7.51
CA TYR A 98 13.33 2.98 -7.29
C TYR A 98 12.96 3.69 -8.60
N ALA A 99 13.92 3.87 -9.51
CA ALA A 99 13.65 4.46 -10.83
C ALA A 99 12.66 3.61 -11.64
N PHE A 100 12.86 2.29 -11.65
CA PHE A 100 11.94 1.38 -12.30
C PHE A 100 10.53 1.47 -11.69
N ALA A 101 10.42 1.53 -10.36
CA ALA A 101 9.13 1.54 -9.68
C ALA A 101 8.31 2.79 -9.98
N VAL A 102 8.93 3.98 -10.01
CA VAL A 102 8.20 5.22 -10.36
C VAL A 102 7.68 5.18 -11.81
N ASP A 103 8.44 4.58 -12.73
CA ASP A 103 8.10 4.51 -14.15
C ASP A 103 7.11 3.37 -14.49
N HIS A 104 7.05 2.32 -13.66
CA HIS A 104 6.31 1.08 -13.95
C HIS A 104 5.25 0.77 -12.89
N LYS A 105 4.55 1.82 -12.44
CA LYS A 105 3.45 1.70 -11.48
C LYS A 105 2.43 0.66 -11.91
N ALA A 106 1.93 0.74 -13.16
CA ALA A 106 0.88 -0.15 -13.64
C ALA A 106 1.25 -1.63 -13.52
N GLN A 107 2.49 -1.98 -13.84
CA GLN A 107 3.00 -3.35 -13.78
C GLN A 107 3.24 -3.78 -12.32
N LEU A 108 3.95 -2.97 -11.54
CA LEU A 108 4.31 -3.33 -10.16
C LEU A 108 3.11 -3.42 -9.21
N ARG A 109 1.98 -2.80 -9.54
CA ARG A 109 0.70 -3.00 -8.82
C ARG A 109 0.14 -4.42 -8.95
N HIS A 110 0.64 -5.21 -9.90
CA HIS A 110 0.29 -6.61 -10.09
C HIS A 110 1.37 -7.59 -9.62
N ILE A 111 2.51 -7.09 -9.12
CA ILE A 111 3.62 -7.93 -8.68
C ILE A 111 3.71 -7.90 -7.14
N PRO A 112 3.66 -9.05 -6.45
CA PRO A 112 3.75 -9.11 -5.00
C PRO A 112 5.20 -9.02 -4.53
N CYS A 113 5.38 -8.75 -3.24
CA CYS A 113 6.67 -8.96 -2.56
C CYS A 113 6.58 -10.11 -1.55
N PHE A 114 7.72 -10.72 -1.25
CA PHE A 114 7.84 -11.90 -0.38
C PHE A 114 8.68 -11.61 0.87
N CYS A 115 8.72 -10.35 1.31
CA CYS A 115 9.52 -9.90 2.45
C CYS A 115 8.89 -10.20 3.83
N GLY A 116 7.61 -10.58 3.87
CA GLY A 116 6.89 -10.86 5.11
C GLY A 116 6.51 -9.62 5.94
N CYS A 117 6.56 -8.43 5.36
CA CYS A 117 6.45 -7.15 6.07
C CYS A 117 5.03 -6.79 6.57
N GLY A 118 4.04 -7.66 6.37
CA GLY A 118 2.67 -7.46 6.83
C GLY A 118 1.87 -6.42 6.01
N PRO A 119 0.69 -5.99 6.48
CA PRO A 119 -0.32 -5.28 5.67
C PRO A 119 0.00 -3.82 5.32
N GLY A 120 1.26 -3.38 5.40
CA GLY A 120 1.67 -2.00 5.07
C GLY A 120 1.87 -1.77 3.57
N HIS A 121 2.33 -2.77 2.83
CA HIS A 121 2.57 -2.71 1.38
C HIS A 121 1.75 -3.79 0.69
N ARG A 122 0.96 -3.39 -0.32
CA ARG A 122 0.00 -4.30 -0.97
C ARG A 122 0.61 -5.02 -2.17
N ASP A 123 1.67 -4.46 -2.71
CA ASP A 123 2.35 -4.87 -3.92
C ASP A 123 3.77 -4.31 -3.93
N ASN A 124 4.58 -4.72 -4.90
CA ASN A 124 5.97 -4.34 -4.97
C ASN A 124 6.16 -2.83 -5.23
N TRP A 125 5.20 -2.12 -5.83
CA TRP A 125 5.28 -0.67 -5.99
C TRP A 125 5.24 0.06 -4.64
N ASP A 126 4.35 -0.37 -3.74
CA ASP A 126 4.21 0.23 -2.41
C ASP A 126 5.52 0.12 -1.58
N CYS A 127 6.39 -0.84 -1.89
CA CYS A 127 7.70 -0.96 -1.24
C CYS A 127 8.65 0.20 -1.55
N PHE A 128 8.43 0.92 -2.65
CA PHE A 128 9.29 2.00 -3.13
C PHE A 128 8.60 3.35 -3.10
N VAL A 129 7.27 3.41 -3.26
CA VAL A 129 6.55 4.67 -3.33
C VAL A 129 5.43 4.65 -2.30
N LYS A 130 5.51 5.61 -1.38
CA LYS A 130 4.48 5.82 -0.36
C LYS A 130 3.27 6.50 -0.96
N GLU A 131 3.49 7.48 -1.82
CA GLU A 131 2.44 8.31 -2.41
C GLU A 131 2.89 8.92 -3.74
N GLU A 132 1.97 9.03 -4.69
CA GLU A 132 2.11 9.89 -5.87
C GLU A 132 1.20 11.10 -5.64
N THR A 133 1.79 12.25 -5.31
CA THR A 133 1.06 13.44 -4.88
C THR A 133 0.55 14.27 -6.06
N ALA A 134 1.18 14.11 -7.22
CA ALA A 134 0.79 14.66 -8.52
C ALA A 134 1.45 13.81 -9.62
N PRO A 135 1.07 13.95 -10.90
CA PRO A 135 1.76 13.28 -11.99
C PRO A 135 3.27 13.54 -11.93
N ASP A 136 4.07 12.47 -11.99
CA ASP A 136 5.53 12.51 -11.84
C ASP A 136 6.06 13.13 -10.53
N THR A 137 5.23 13.19 -9.48
CA THR A 137 5.65 13.71 -8.17
C THR A 137 5.36 12.67 -7.11
N PHE A 138 6.43 12.14 -6.51
CA PHE A 138 6.36 10.99 -5.62
C PHE A 138 6.95 11.29 -4.25
N ILE A 139 6.32 10.76 -3.20
CA ILE A 139 6.96 10.54 -1.91
C ILE A 139 7.44 9.10 -1.89
N LEU A 140 8.77 8.91 -1.90
CA LEU A 140 9.35 7.58 -1.84
C LEU A 140 9.13 6.94 -0.47
N ASP A 141 8.83 5.64 -0.46
CA ASP A 141 8.80 4.84 0.76
C ASP A 141 10.23 4.49 1.17
N PRO A 142 10.65 4.70 2.43
CA PRO A 142 11.99 4.40 2.89
C PRO A 142 12.34 2.89 2.95
N HIS A 143 11.37 1.99 2.79
CA HIS A 143 11.51 0.55 2.96
C HIS A 143 12.39 -0.10 1.87
N GLY A 144 12.17 0.26 0.60
CA GLY A 144 12.94 -0.27 -0.53
C GLY A 144 14.45 -0.06 -0.40
N PHE A 145 14.90 0.96 0.36
CA PHE A 145 16.32 1.17 0.64
C PHE A 145 16.99 0.07 1.47
N ALA A 146 16.21 -0.68 2.25
CA ALA A 146 16.72 -1.69 3.19
C ALA A 146 16.24 -3.11 2.88
N CYS A 147 15.31 -3.29 1.92
CA CYS A 147 14.69 -4.58 1.64
C CYS A 147 15.19 -5.19 0.33
N GLY A 148 16.20 -6.06 0.43
CA GLY A 148 16.81 -6.73 -0.72
C GLY A 148 15.83 -7.59 -1.54
N THR A 149 14.87 -8.24 -0.88
CA THR A 149 13.81 -9.02 -1.56
C THR A 149 12.95 -8.14 -2.46
N CYS A 150 12.50 -6.97 -1.97
CA CYS A 150 11.67 -6.07 -2.77
C CYS A 150 12.45 -5.50 -3.96
N VAL A 151 13.72 -5.17 -3.76
CA VAL A 151 14.65 -4.73 -4.83
C VAL A 151 14.83 -5.84 -5.87
N GLY A 152 15.08 -7.08 -5.44
CA GLY A 152 15.25 -8.22 -6.34
C GLY A 152 14.02 -8.49 -7.20
N VAL A 153 12.83 -8.50 -6.59
CA VAL A 153 11.55 -8.66 -7.30
C VAL A 153 11.35 -7.58 -8.36
N ALA A 154 11.63 -6.31 -8.03
CA ALA A 154 11.50 -5.20 -8.98
C ALA A 154 12.45 -5.36 -10.17
N LEU A 155 13.70 -5.75 -9.92
CA LEU A 155 14.72 -5.90 -10.96
C LEU A 155 14.48 -7.15 -11.82
N ASP A 156 13.99 -8.25 -11.25
CA ASP A 156 13.55 -9.40 -12.03
C ASP A 156 12.37 -9.05 -12.94
N THR A 157 11.38 -8.34 -12.40
CA THR A 157 10.23 -7.85 -13.17
C THR A 157 10.70 -6.98 -14.34
N LYS A 158 11.60 -6.03 -14.07
CA LYS A 158 12.23 -5.18 -15.09
C LYS A 158 12.90 -6.01 -16.19
N ALA A 159 13.67 -7.03 -15.82
CA ALA A 159 14.36 -7.90 -16.77
C ALA A 159 13.37 -8.70 -17.63
N MET A 160 12.31 -9.25 -17.03
CA MET A 160 11.32 -10.04 -17.76
C MET A 160 10.45 -9.19 -18.70
N LEU A 161 10.08 -7.98 -18.29
CA LEU A 161 9.43 -7.00 -19.19
C LEU A 161 10.34 -6.68 -20.38
N ALA A 162 11.63 -6.47 -20.15
CA ALA A 162 12.59 -6.19 -21.22
C ALA A 162 12.76 -7.38 -22.18
N SER A 163 12.50 -8.62 -21.74
CA SER A 163 12.47 -9.80 -22.60
C SER A 163 11.15 -10.00 -23.37
N GLY A 164 10.15 -9.14 -23.16
CA GLY A 164 8.87 -9.19 -23.86
C GLY A 164 7.86 -10.18 -23.28
N MET A 165 8.05 -10.65 -22.04
CA MET A 165 7.06 -11.51 -21.36
C MET A 165 5.78 -10.73 -21.04
N SER A 166 4.64 -11.42 -21.04
CA SER A 166 3.36 -10.83 -20.61
C SER A 166 3.37 -10.59 -19.09
N LEU A 167 2.56 -9.64 -18.60
CA LEU A 167 2.52 -9.32 -17.17
C LEU A 167 2.03 -10.53 -16.34
N LYS A 168 1.11 -11.32 -16.88
CA LYS A 168 0.68 -12.60 -16.28
C LYS A 168 1.80 -13.63 -16.19
N GLU A 169 2.60 -13.79 -17.25
CA GLU A 169 3.76 -14.69 -17.23
C GLU A 169 4.80 -14.23 -16.20
N ILE A 170 5.05 -12.92 -16.15
CA ILE A 170 5.96 -12.31 -15.18
C ILE A 170 5.48 -12.55 -13.76
N ARG A 171 4.19 -12.31 -13.49
CA ARG A 171 3.61 -12.56 -12.16
C ARG A 171 3.80 -14.02 -11.75
N ALA A 172 3.50 -14.98 -12.64
CA ALA A 172 3.69 -16.40 -12.35
C ALA A 172 5.17 -16.76 -12.10
N ALA A 173 6.09 -16.20 -12.88
CA ALA A 173 7.53 -16.43 -12.72
C ALA A 173 8.06 -15.84 -11.41
N ILE A 174 7.59 -14.66 -11.02
CA ILE A 174 7.93 -14.03 -9.74
C ILE A 174 7.39 -14.87 -8.58
N ASP A 175 6.14 -15.31 -8.63
CA ASP A 175 5.56 -16.19 -7.62
C ASP A 175 6.41 -17.45 -7.45
N ALA A 176 6.75 -18.14 -8.54
CA ALA A 176 7.56 -19.36 -8.50
C ALA A 176 8.98 -19.12 -7.94
N LYS A 177 9.63 -18.01 -8.31
CA LYS A 177 11.01 -17.72 -7.89
C LYS A 177 11.12 -17.29 -6.44
N TRP A 178 10.15 -16.52 -5.94
CA TRP A 178 10.28 -15.82 -4.67
C TRP A 178 9.40 -16.40 -3.55
N MET A 179 8.48 -17.34 -3.82
CA MET A 179 7.57 -17.90 -2.82
C MET A 179 8.23 -18.57 -1.61
N GLU A 180 9.45 -19.09 -1.76
CA GLU A 180 10.18 -19.71 -0.65
C GLU A 180 10.73 -18.68 0.35
N MET A 181 10.86 -17.41 -0.06
CA MET A 181 11.44 -16.34 0.78
C MET A 181 10.48 -15.88 1.88
N GLY A 182 9.17 -16.02 1.69
CA GLY A 182 8.17 -15.56 2.65
C GLY A 182 6.76 -15.51 2.07
N PRO A 183 5.76 -15.12 2.88
CA PRO A 183 4.40 -14.98 2.39
C PRO A 183 4.31 -13.88 1.34
N SER A 184 3.53 -14.15 0.29
CA SER A 184 3.21 -13.19 -0.76
C SER A 184 2.30 -12.08 -0.22
N ALA A 185 2.53 -10.83 -0.65
CA ALA A 185 1.60 -9.74 -0.43
C ALA A 185 0.26 -9.99 -1.17
N SER A 186 -0.84 -9.43 -0.63
CA SER A 186 -2.18 -9.56 -1.22
C SER A 186 -2.34 -8.68 -2.47
N THR A 187 -1.68 -9.08 -3.55
CA THR A 187 -1.58 -8.34 -4.81
C THR A 187 -2.52 -8.91 -5.88
N PRO A 188 -3.35 -8.08 -6.55
CA PRO A 188 -4.25 -8.55 -7.61
C PRO A 188 -3.47 -9.19 -8.76
N TYR A 189 -4.02 -10.26 -9.33
CA TYR A 189 -3.47 -10.86 -10.55
C TYR A 189 -3.80 -9.95 -11.76
N PRO A 190 -2.89 -9.84 -12.74
CA PRO A 190 -3.19 -9.15 -13.99
C PRO A 190 -4.15 -9.97 -14.86
N ASP A 191 -4.98 -9.29 -15.65
CA ASP A 191 -5.93 -9.93 -16.56
C ASP A 191 -5.23 -10.57 -17.78
N GLU A 192 -4.07 -10.04 -18.19
CA GLU A 192 -3.24 -10.48 -19.33
C GLU A 192 -1.72 -10.38 -19.08
#